data_AF-A0A959FH47-F1
#
_entry.id   AF-A0A959FH47-F1
#
_cell.length_a   1.000
_cell.length_b   1.000
_cell.length_c   1.000
_cell.angle_alpha   90.00
_cell.angle_beta   90.00
_cell.angle_gamma   90.00
#
_symmetry.space_group_name_H-M   'P 1'
#
loop_
_entity.id
_entity.type
_entity.pdbx_description
1 polymer ?
#
loop_
_entity_poly.entity_id
_entity_poly.type
_entity_poly.pdbx_seq_one_letter_code
_entity_poly.pdbx_strand_id
1 'polypeptide(L)' 'MIPYALSKNGMPVGIQDVPRGLACHCHCPACGAPLIARKGKHKAHHFAHYRQPECTYALESSL' A
#
# COMPACT_ATOMS: atom_id res chain seq x y z
N MET A 1 2.68 -7.00 -6.02
CA MET A 1 1.50 -6.65 -5.19
C MET A 1 1.94 -6.51 -3.75
N ILE A 2 1.60 -5.43 -3.05
CA ILE A 2 1.99 -5.24 -1.64
C ILE A 2 0.98 -5.97 -0.73
N PRO A 3 1.38 -7.00 0.03
CA PRO A 3 0.46 -7.84 0.80
C PRO A 3 -0.09 -7.15 2.05
N TYR A 4 0.69 -6.25 2.68
CA TYR A 4 0.31 -5.49 3.85
C TYR A 4 1.09 -4.18 3.90
N ALA A 5 0.57 -3.20 4.65
CA ALA A 5 1.20 -1.91 4.87
C ALA A 5 1.42 -1.66 6.37
N LEU A 6 2.27 -0.70 6.74
CA LEU A 6 2.40 -0.27 8.13
C LEU A 6 1.49 0.94 8.36
N SER A 7 0.66 0.91 9.41
CA SER A 7 -0.11 2.08 9.84
C SER A 7 0.83 3.16 10.40
N LYS A 8 0.32 4.38 10.62
CA LYS A 8 1.03 5.48 11.30
C LYS A 8 1.65 5.07 12.65
N ASN A 9 1.09 4.05 13.29
CA ASN A 9 1.57 3.50 14.57
C ASN A 9 2.65 2.41 14.40
N GLY A 10 3.09 2.10 13.17
CA GLY A 10 4.04 1.03 12.87
C GLY A 10 3.45 -0.39 12.93
N MET A 11 2.13 -0.53 13.03
CA MET A 11 1.46 -1.84 13.04
C MET A 11 1.15 -2.34 11.62
N PRO A 12 1.39 -3.62 11.30
CA PRO A 12 1.02 -4.20 10.02
C PRO A 12 -0.49 -4.25 9.86
N VAL A 13 -1.00 -3.74 8.75
CA VAL A 13 -2.43 -3.66 8.42
C VAL A 13 -2.69 -4.18 7.01
N GLY A 14 -3.80 -4.91 6.85
CA GLY A 14 -4.29 -5.40 5.57
C GLY A 14 -5.13 -4.36 4.83
N ILE A 15 -5.28 -4.52 3.51
CA ILE A 15 -6.08 -3.61 2.67
C ILE A 15 -7.58 -3.63 3.03
N GLN A 16 -8.02 -4.73 3.61
CA GLN A 16 -9.38 -4.94 4.09
C GLN A 16 -9.67 -4.14 5.37
N ASP A 17 -8.69 -4.04 6.28
CA ASP A 17 -8.80 -3.38 7.58
C ASP A 17 -8.63 -1.85 7.54
N VAL A 18 -8.23 -1.31 6.39
CA VAL A 18 -7.96 0.12 6.22
C VAL A 18 -9.04 0.85 5.41
N PRO A 19 -9.25 2.15 5.66
CA PRO A 19 -10.08 2.98 4.80
C PRO A 19 -9.45 3.13 3.40
N ARG A 20 -10.31 3.33 2.39
CA ARG A 20 -9.87 3.59 1.02
C ARG A 20 -9.08 4.91 0.93
N GLY A 21 -8.12 4.95 0.01
CA GLY A 21 -7.33 6.15 -0.29
C GLY A 21 -6.15 6.32 0.66
N LEU A 22 -5.76 7.57 0.89
CA LEU A 22 -4.67 7.94 1.78
C LEU A 22 -5.09 8.06 3.26
N ALA A 23 -6.38 7.89 3.56
CA ALA A 23 -6.92 8.09 4.90
C ALA A 23 -6.27 7.16 5.95
N CYS A 24 -5.77 6.00 5.52
CA CYS A 24 -5.11 5.06 6.42
C CYS A 24 -3.72 5.52 6.88
N HIS A 25 -3.13 6.52 6.21
CA HIS A 25 -1.76 6.98 6.43
C HIS A 25 -0.80 5.78 6.53
N CYS A 26 -0.98 4.82 5.62
CA CYS A 26 -0.17 3.60 5.61
C CYS A 26 1.11 3.82 4.83
N HIS A 27 2.19 3.22 5.28
CA HIS A 27 3.52 3.37 4.73
C HIS A 27 4.06 2.02 4.29
N CYS A 28 4.91 2.03 3.27
CA CYS A 28 5.54 0.82 2.77
C CYS A 28 6.57 0.31 3.79
N PRO A 29 6.48 -0.95 4.26
CA PRO A 29 7.50 -1.50 5.15
C PRO A 29 8.89 -1.59 4.50
N ALA A 30 8.97 -1.60 3.16
CA ALA A 30 10.24 -1.71 2.43
C ALA A 30 10.95 -0.36 2.25
N CYS A 31 10.24 0.66 1.75
CA CYS A 31 10.84 1.97 1.44
C CYS A 31 10.32 3.13 2.30
N GLY A 32 9.42 2.89 3.27
CA GLY A 32 8.85 3.92 4.14
C GLY A 32 7.88 4.88 3.45
N ALA A 33 7.68 4.74 2.14
CA ALA A 33 6.89 5.66 1.34
C ALA A 33 5.39 5.55 1.61
N PRO A 34 4.62 6.64 1.47
CA PRO A 34 3.17 6.62 1.67
C PRO A 34 2.49 5.73 0.62
N LEU A 35 1.62 4.85 1.12
CA LEU A 35 0.79 3.94 0.35
C LEU A 35 -0.65 4.44 0.27
N ILE A 36 -1.26 4.27 -0.89
CA ILE A 36 -2.68 4.51 -1.13
C ILE A 36 -3.43 3.19 -1.18
N ALA A 37 -4.48 3.06 -0.36
CA ALA A 37 -5.35 1.89 -0.34
C ALA A 37 -6.35 1.96 -1.50
N ARG A 38 -6.13 1.20 -2.57
CA ARG A 38 -7.03 1.11 -3.71
C ARG A 38 -8.04 -0.01 -3.50
N LYS A 39 -9.22 0.37 -3.00
CA LYS A 39 -10.39 -0.50 -2.86
C LYS A 39 -11.34 -0.25 -4.04
N GLY A 40 -11.15 -1.01 -5.12
CA GLY A 40 -12.05 -0.99 -6.28
C GLY A 40 -13.31 -1.81 -6.01
N LYS A 41 -14.44 -1.44 -6.63
CA LYS A 41 -15.65 -2.29 -6.59
C LYS A 41 -15.50 -3.55 -7.47
N HIS A 42 -14.71 -3.46 -8.54
CA HIS A 42 -14.53 -4.52 -9.54
C HIS A 42 -13.07 -5.03 -9.62
N LYS A 43 -12.10 -4.30 -9.08
CA LYS A 43 -10.67 -4.69 -9.06
C LYS A 43 -10.27 -5.10 -7.65
N ALA A 44 -9.40 -6.11 -7.55
CA ALA A 44 -8.87 -6.61 -6.28
C ALA A 44 -8.33 -5.46 -5.42
N HIS A 45 -8.65 -5.51 -4.12
CA HIS A 45 -8.16 -4.57 -3.14
C HIS A 45 -6.63 -4.71 -3.04
N HIS A 46 -5.90 -3.62 -3.25
CA HIS A 46 -4.44 -3.62 -3.11
C HIS A 46 -3.91 -2.28 -2.60
N PHE A 47 -2.74 -2.32 -1.98
CA PHE A 47 -1.95 -1.14 -1.71
C PHE A 47 -1.09 -0.79 -2.93
N ALA A 48 -0.98 0.50 -3.22
CA ALA A 48 -0.09 1.03 -4.23
C ALA A 48 0.70 2.21 -3.65
N HIS A 49 1.89 2.50 -4.19
CA HIS A 49 2.63 3.70 -3.80
C HIS A 49 1.90 4.96 -4.29
N TYR A 50 1.72 5.94 -3.40
CA TYR A 50 1.02 7.18 -3.75
C TYR A 50 1.87 8.11 -4.62
N ARG A 51 3.15 8.24 -4.29
CA ARG A 51 4.19 8.79 -5.17
C ARG A 51 5.09 7.63 -5.57
N GLN A 52 5.79 7.73 -6.70
CA GLN A 52 6.74 6.71 -7.12
C GLN A 52 8.14 7.04 -6.56
N PRO A 53 8.53 6.59 -5.36
CA PRO A 53 9.93 6.40 -5.08
C PRO A 53 10.41 5.14 -5.80
N GLU A 54 11.70 5.12 -6.08
CA GLU A 54 12.43 3.92 -6.47
C GLU A 54 12.32 2.92 -5.31
N CYS A 55 11.29 2.08 -5.34
CA CYS A 55 11.03 1.08 -4.32
C CYS A 55 11.22 -0.28 -4.99
N THR A 56 12.23 -1.05 -4.56
CA THR A 56 12.63 -2.34 -5.17
C THR A 56 11.47 -3.32 -5.28
N TYR A 57 10.49 -3.26 -4.36
CA TYR A 57 9.27 -4.07 -4.36
C TYR A 57 8.26 -3.74 -5.45
N ALA A 58 8.41 -2.61 -6.15
CA ALA A 58 7.53 -2.23 -7.26
C ALA A 58 7.88 -2.95 -8.57
N LEU A 59 9.10 -3.50 -8.69
CA LEU A 59 9.61 -4.03 -9.95
C LEU A 59 9.09 -5.44 -10.27
N GLU A 60 8.66 -6.22 -9.27
CA GLU A 60 8.22 -7.60 -9.50
C GLU A 60 6.76 -7.75 -9.97
N SER A 61 6.13 -6.68 -10.48
CA SER A 61 4.77 -6.74 -11.01
C SER A 61 4.67 -6.22 -12.44
N SER A 62 5.71 -6.42 -13.23
CA SER A 62 5.70 -6.14 -14.68
C SER A 62 6.59 -7.12 -15.46
N LEU A 63 6.39 -8.42 -15.23
CA LEU A 63 6.78 -9.50 -16.15
C LEU A 63 5.58 -10.41 -16.36
#